data_AF-A0A550D3X6-F1
#
_entry.id   AF-A0A550D3X6-F1
#
_cell.length_a   1.000
_cell.length_b   1.000
_cell.length_c   1.000
_cell.angle_alpha   90.00
_cell.angle_beta   90.00
_cell.angle_gamma   90.00
#
_symmetry.space_group_name_H-M   'P 1'
#
loop_
_entity.id
_entity.type
_entity.pdbx_description
1 polymer ?
#
loop_
_entity_poly.entity_id
_entity_poly.type
_entity_poly.pdbx_seq_one_letter_code
_entity_poly.pdbx_strand_id
1 'polypeptide(L)'
;MNKILIIVGILLLILGIVLFFSDSFLLAHSINHSFHFTTVYLTPGETYNITINKVTVFMYNSTMPLTFYGSSLTILSGSSEHGFNTLILEPTTTPGILHIHNNNTATVIMSYNIIRISSSFITSGLIILGSIILGIIGLIILVIGIIKR
;
A
#
# COMPACT_ATOMS: atom_id res chain seq x y z
N MET A 1 31.41 26.42 -20.54
CA MET A 1 30.94 25.01 -20.48
C MET A 1 30.77 24.51 -19.05
N ASN A 2 31.79 24.61 -18.19
CA ASN A 2 31.75 24.09 -16.81
C ASN A 2 30.70 24.74 -15.90
N LYS A 3 30.48 26.07 -16.02
CA LYS A 3 29.41 26.76 -15.27
C LYS A 3 28.00 26.26 -15.60
N ILE A 4 27.75 25.90 -16.87
CA ILE A 4 26.45 25.38 -17.31
C ILE A 4 26.23 23.97 -16.74
N LEU A 5 27.26 23.11 -16.77
CA LEU A 5 27.19 21.77 -16.17
C LEU A 5 26.91 21.84 -14.66
N ILE A 6 27.56 22.75 -13.94
CA ILE A 6 27.31 22.95 -12.50
C ILE A 6 25.85 23.37 -12.28
N ILE A 7 25.34 24.35 -13.03
CA ILE A 7 23.94 24.83 -12.90
C ILE A 7 22.94 23.70 -13.19
N VAL A 8 23.14 22.94 -14.26
CA VAL A 8 22.28 21.81 -14.64
C VAL A 8 22.33 20.72 -13.57
N GLY A 9 23.51 20.40 -13.03
CA GLY A 9 23.68 19.42 -11.96
C GLY A 9 22.93 19.82 -10.69
N ILE A 10 23.04 21.09 -10.27
CA ILE A 10 22.30 21.62 -9.11
C ILE A 10 20.79 21.52 -9.34
N LEU A 11 20.30 21.95 -10.51
CA LEU A 11 18.86 21.90 -10.82
C LEU A 11 18.30 20.48 -10.79
N LEU A 12 19.00 19.52 -11.40
CA LEU A 12 18.59 18.11 -11.40
C LEU A 12 18.60 17.51 -9.99
N LEU A 13 19.59 17.88 -9.18
CA LEU A 13 19.70 17.42 -7.80
C LEU A 13 18.56 17.97 -6.92
N ILE A 14 18.26 19.27 -7.03
CA ILE A 14 17.12 19.89 -6.33
C ILE A 14 15.81 19.25 -6.78
N LEU A 15 15.61 19.06 -8.08
CA LEU A 15 14.39 18.46 -8.62
C LEU A 15 14.21 17.02 -8.11
N GLY A 16 15.27 16.22 -8.10
CA GLY A 16 15.25 14.86 -7.54
C GLY A 16 14.88 14.85 -6.06
N ILE A 17 15.46 15.75 -5.26
CA ILE A 17 15.14 15.87 -3.83
C ILE A 17 13.65 16.24 -3.64
N VAL A 18 13.17 17.26 -4.34
CA VAL A 18 11.79 17.72 -4.20
C VAL A 18 10.79 16.61 -4.55
N LEU A 19 11.00 15.93 -5.68
CA LEU A 19 10.15 14.81 -6.10
C LEU A 19 10.15 13.70 -5.05
N PHE A 20 11.35 13.29 -4.59
CA PHE A 20 11.49 12.24 -3.58
C PHE A 20 10.70 12.53 -2.31
N PHE A 21 10.87 13.73 -1.74
CA PHE A 21 10.20 14.09 -0.48
C PHE A 21 8.70 14.29 -0.67
N SER A 22 8.27 14.89 -1.77
CA SER A 22 6.85 15.14 -2.03
C SER A 22 6.06 13.83 -2.18
N ASP A 23 6.55 12.89 -2.97
CA ASP A 23 5.87 11.60 -3.19
C ASP A 23 6.00 10.68 -1.97
N SER A 24 7.13 10.68 -1.28
CA SER A 24 7.29 9.91 -0.03
C SER A 24 6.30 10.38 1.04
N PHE A 25 6.09 11.70 1.15
CA PHE A 25 5.13 12.26 2.08
C PHE A 25 3.69 11.88 1.72
N LEU A 26 3.30 11.99 0.45
CA LEU A 26 1.97 11.60 -0.02
C LEU A 26 1.71 10.10 0.18
N LEU A 27 2.72 9.27 -0.10
CA LEU A 27 2.65 7.83 0.13
C LEU A 27 2.46 7.51 1.60
N ALA A 28 3.32 8.08 2.48
CA ALA A 28 3.23 7.87 3.92
C ALA A 28 1.88 8.34 4.49
N HIS A 29 1.37 9.49 4.03
CA HIS A 29 0.07 10.02 4.43
C HIS A 29 -1.07 9.09 4.00
N SER A 30 -1.03 8.58 2.76
CA SER A 30 -2.04 7.64 2.25
C SER A 30 -2.07 6.32 3.04
N ILE A 31 -0.90 5.83 3.45
CA ILE A 31 -0.76 4.62 4.27
C ILE A 31 -1.31 4.86 5.68
N ASN A 32 -0.94 5.98 6.32
CA ASN A 32 -1.34 6.27 7.70
C ASN A 32 -2.87 6.44 7.83
N HIS A 33 -3.50 7.11 6.87
CA HIS A 33 -4.97 7.20 6.81
C HIS A 33 -5.68 5.89 6.49
N SER A 34 -4.95 4.90 5.97
CA SER A 34 -5.49 3.57 5.67
C SER A 34 -5.48 2.62 6.87
N PHE A 35 -4.95 3.03 8.03
CA PHE A 35 -5.01 2.24 9.27
C PHE A 35 -6.24 2.61 10.10
N HIS A 36 -7.40 2.10 9.71
CA HIS A 36 -8.63 2.21 10.49
C HIS A 36 -9.17 0.83 10.84
N PHE A 37 -8.97 0.41 12.08
CA PHE A 37 -9.47 -0.88 12.55
C PHE A 37 -10.97 -0.79 12.84
N THR A 38 -11.74 -1.63 12.16
CA THR A 38 -13.16 -1.87 12.45
C THR A 38 -13.28 -3.15 13.25
N THR A 39 -14.02 -3.12 14.35
CA THR A 39 -14.34 -4.31 15.15
C THR A 39 -15.76 -4.75 14.90
N VAL A 40 -15.96 -6.04 14.66
CA VAL A 40 -17.27 -6.67 14.48
C VAL A 40 -17.42 -7.84 15.44
N TYR A 41 -18.66 -8.05 15.85
CA TYR A 41 -19.06 -9.15 16.73
C TYR A 41 -19.95 -10.07 15.92
N LEU A 42 -19.46 -11.27 15.63
CA LEU A 42 -20.17 -12.26 14.85
C LEU A 42 -20.78 -13.28 15.79
N THR A 43 -22.10 -13.30 15.89
CA THR A 43 -22.83 -14.35 16.62
C THR A 43 -22.70 -15.71 15.91
N PRO A 44 -22.94 -16.85 16.59
CA PRO A 44 -22.86 -18.18 15.97
C PRO A 44 -23.73 -18.29 14.70
N GLY A 45 -23.13 -18.71 13.59
CA GLY A 45 -23.80 -18.83 12.29
C GLY A 45 -23.96 -17.53 11.52
N GLU A 46 -23.56 -16.39 12.09
CA GLU A 46 -23.66 -15.09 11.42
C GLU A 46 -22.64 -14.96 10.28
N THR A 47 -23.03 -14.23 9.24
CA THR A 47 -22.13 -13.88 8.13
C THR A 47 -22.10 -12.37 7.96
N TYR A 48 -20.89 -11.82 8.03
CA TYR A 48 -20.62 -10.42 7.73
C TYR A 48 -20.02 -10.27 6.35
N ASN A 49 -20.49 -9.29 5.58
CA ASN A 49 -20.11 -9.10 4.19
C ASN A 49 -19.32 -7.81 4.03
N ILE A 50 -18.21 -7.88 3.30
CA ILE A 50 -17.37 -6.72 2.98
C ILE A 50 -17.30 -6.57 1.46
N THR A 51 -17.66 -5.39 0.98
CA THR A 51 -17.57 -5.05 -0.44
C THR A 51 -16.15 -4.64 -0.81
N ILE A 52 -15.61 -5.28 -1.84
CA ILE A 52 -14.25 -5.07 -2.36
C ILE A 52 -14.33 -4.55 -3.79
N ASN A 53 -13.90 -3.30 -3.99
CA ASN A 53 -14.01 -2.63 -5.30
C ASN A 53 -12.71 -2.64 -6.11
N LYS A 54 -11.58 -2.92 -5.46
CA LYS A 54 -10.23 -2.92 -6.05
C LYS A 54 -9.38 -3.93 -5.30
N VAL A 55 -8.20 -4.24 -5.85
CA VAL A 55 -7.19 -5.04 -5.16
C VAL A 55 -6.93 -4.44 -3.78
N THR A 56 -7.06 -5.27 -2.75
CA THR A 56 -7.12 -4.83 -1.36
C THR A 56 -6.38 -5.82 -0.47
N VAL A 57 -5.65 -5.29 0.50
CA VAL A 57 -5.07 -6.08 1.59
C VAL A 57 -6.04 -6.01 2.76
N PHE A 58 -6.60 -7.16 3.12
CA PHE A 58 -7.48 -7.33 4.27
C PHE A 58 -6.67 -7.90 5.43
N MET A 59 -6.44 -7.08 6.44
CA MET A 59 -5.75 -7.49 7.67
C MET A 59 -6.80 -7.74 8.75
N TYR A 60 -6.69 -8.84 9.49
CA TYR A 60 -7.61 -9.12 10.58
C TYR A 60 -6.95 -9.88 11.74
N ASN A 61 -7.55 -9.72 12.90
CA ASN A 61 -7.30 -10.52 14.09
C ASN A 61 -8.67 -10.95 14.66
N SER A 62 -8.81 -12.22 14.99
CA SER A 62 -10.05 -12.77 15.52
C SER A 62 -9.79 -13.60 16.77
N THR A 63 -10.74 -13.59 17.71
CA THR A 63 -10.63 -14.37 18.96
C THR A 63 -10.71 -15.88 18.73
N MET A 64 -11.31 -16.31 17.62
CA MET A 64 -11.40 -17.69 17.16
C MET A 64 -11.32 -17.74 15.62
N PRO A 65 -11.00 -18.90 15.02
CA PRO A 65 -10.95 -19.05 13.57
C PRO A 65 -12.31 -18.71 12.91
N LEU A 66 -12.27 -18.06 11.75
CA LEU A 66 -13.44 -17.72 10.94
C LEU A 66 -13.32 -18.36 9.55
N THR A 67 -14.45 -18.59 8.90
CA THR A 67 -14.47 -19.08 7.52
C THR A 67 -14.59 -17.89 6.56
N PHE A 68 -13.69 -17.83 5.58
CA PHE A 68 -13.66 -16.78 4.56
C PHE A 68 -13.97 -17.37 3.19
N TYR A 69 -14.89 -16.75 2.46
CA TYR A 69 -15.17 -17.11 1.07
C TYR A 69 -15.58 -15.89 0.25
N GLY A 70 -15.33 -15.94 -1.05
CA GLY A 70 -15.58 -14.84 -1.97
C GLY A 70 -16.74 -15.12 -2.92
N SER A 71 -17.55 -14.10 -3.18
CA SER A 71 -18.44 -14.04 -4.35
C SER A 71 -17.89 -12.98 -5.30
N SER A 72 -17.63 -13.34 -6.55
CA SER A 72 -16.94 -12.46 -7.52
C SER A 72 -15.60 -11.91 -7.00
N LEU A 73 -14.89 -12.73 -6.22
CA LEU A 73 -13.67 -12.36 -5.52
C LEU A 73 -12.70 -13.54 -5.50
N THR A 74 -11.44 -13.26 -5.80
CA THR A 74 -10.33 -14.21 -5.66
C THR A 74 -9.49 -13.83 -4.45
N ILE A 75 -9.16 -14.81 -3.61
CA ILE A 75 -8.17 -14.66 -2.55
C ILE A 75 -6.82 -15.08 -3.15
N LEU A 76 -5.95 -14.10 -3.43
CA LEU A 76 -4.67 -14.33 -4.12
C LEU A 76 -3.63 -14.96 -3.20
N SER A 77 -3.59 -14.52 -1.95
CA SER A 77 -2.67 -15.04 -0.95
C SER A 77 -3.19 -14.81 0.46
N GLY A 78 -2.70 -15.61 1.39
CA GLY A 78 -2.92 -15.43 2.82
C GLY A 78 -1.62 -15.64 3.58
N SER A 79 -1.38 -14.81 4.59
CA SER A 79 -0.26 -14.96 5.53
C SER A 79 -0.73 -14.71 6.96
N SER A 80 -0.01 -15.30 7.92
CA SER A 80 -0.22 -15.07 9.35
C SER A 80 1.12 -14.79 9.99
N GLU A 81 1.26 -13.63 10.64
CA GLU A 81 2.49 -13.21 11.29
C GLU A 81 2.17 -12.50 12.60
N HIS A 82 2.80 -12.92 13.70
CA HIS A 82 2.62 -12.35 15.03
C HIS A 82 1.16 -12.18 15.50
N GLY A 83 0.27 -13.11 15.12
CA GLY A 83 -1.15 -13.08 15.49
C GLY A 83 -2.02 -12.17 14.62
N PHE A 84 -1.46 -11.56 13.58
CA PHE A 84 -2.20 -10.84 12.55
C PHE A 84 -2.28 -11.69 11.28
N ASN A 85 -3.50 -11.86 10.79
CA ASN A 85 -3.75 -12.55 9.54
C ASN A 85 -3.96 -11.53 8.43
N THR A 86 -3.44 -11.82 7.25
CA THR A 86 -3.54 -10.95 6.09
C THR A 86 -4.01 -11.74 4.88
N LEU A 87 -4.95 -11.19 4.12
CA LEU A 87 -5.43 -11.72 2.85
C LEU A 87 -5.26 -10.67 1.76
N ILE A 88 -4.75 -11.07 0.60
CA ILE A 88 -4.80 -10.24 -0.61
C ILE A 88 -6.03 -10.63 -1.41
N LEU A 89 -6.91 -9.67 -1.63
CA LEU A 89 -8.22 -9.85 -2.24
C LEU A 89 -8.26 -9.11 -3.58
N GLU A 90 -8.63 -9.81 -4.63
CA GLU A 90 -8.82 -9.25 -5.98
C GLU A 90 -10.24 -9.53 -6.47
N PRO A 91 -11.06 -8.48 -6.74
CA PRO A 91 -12.39 -8.67 -7.29
C PRO A 91 -12.31 -9.14 -8.73
N THR A 92 -12.96 -10.26 -9.07
CA THR A 92 -13.05 -10.75 -10.46
C THR A 92 -14.08 -9.98 -11.27
N THR A 93 -15.13 -9.50 -10.60
CA THR A 93 -16.05 -8.46 -11.11
C THR A 93 -16.20 -7.38 -10.05
N THR A 94 -16.42 -6.13 -10.45
CA THR A 94 -16.54 -5.01 -9.50
C THR A 94 -18.01 -4.63 -9.26
N PRO A 95 -18.53 -4.70 -8.02
CA PRO A 95 -17.83 -5.07 -6.79
C PRO A 95 -17.71 -6.60 -6.58
N GLY A 96 -16.63 -7.03 -5.93
CA GLY A 96 -16.52 -8.36 -5.32
C GLY A 96 -16.99 -8.32 -3.87
N ILE A 97 -17.37 -9.46 -3.31
CA ILE A 97 -17.86 -9.57 -1.93
C ILE A 97 -17.03 -10.61 -1.19
N LEU A 98 -16.42 -10.19 -0.08
CA LEU A 98 -15.83 -11.10 0.91
C LEU A 98 -16.89 -11.43 1.95
N HIS A 99 -17.16 -12.71 2.13
CA HIS A 99 -18.02 -13.23 3.19
C HIS A 99 -17.16 -13.75 4.34
N ILE A 100 -17.52 -13.34 5.55
CA ILE A 100 -16.86 -13.72 6.79
C ILE A 100 -17.90 -14.42 7.66
N HIS A 101 -17.76 -15.73 7.80
CA HIS A 101 -18.74 -16.57 8.46
C HIS A 101 -18.20 -17.11 9.79
N ASN A 102 -18.99 -16.95 10.85
CA ASN A 102 -18.71 -17.56 12.14
C ASN A 102 -19.29 -18.98 12.21
N ASN A 103 -18.43 -19.97 11.98
CA ASN A 103 -18.72 -21.39 12.11
C ASN A 103 -18.53 -21.93 13.54
N ASN A 104 -18.29 -21.08 14.53
CA ASN A 104 -18.14 -21.47 15.93
C ASN A 104 -19.48 -21.44 16.67
N THR A 105 -19.53 -22.09 17.84
CA THR A 105 -20.69 -22.09 18.73
C THR A 105 -20.73 -20.89 19.68
N ALA A 106 -19.70 -20.06 19.68
CA ALA A 106 -19.59 -18.84 20.49
C ALA A 106 -19.46 -17.60 19.61
N THR A 107 -19.78 -16.43 20.16
CA THR A 107 -19.56 -15.14 19.50
C THR A 107 -18.07 -14.91 19.28
N VAL A 108 -17.69 -14.57 18.05
CA VAL A 108 -16.31 -14.26 17.67
C VAL A 108 -16.17 -12.76 17.50
N ILE A 109 -15.14 -12.19 18.13
CA ILE A 109 -14.78 -10.78 17.97
C ILE A 109 -13.67 -10.75 16.91
N MET A 110 -13.88 -9.97 15.86
CA MET A 110 -12.90 -9.77 14.81
C MET A 110 -12.63 -8.27 14.64
N SER A 111 -11.36 -7.89 14.72
CA SER A 111 -10.89 -6.56 14.36
C SER A 111 -10.17 -6.65 13.02
N TYR A 112 -10.58 -5.84 12.06
CA TYR A 112 -10.00 -5.86 10.71
C TYR A 112 -9.69 -4.46 10.19
N ASN A 113 -8.77 -4.38 9.24
CA ASN A 113 -8.45 -3.19 8.48
C ASN A 113 -8.41 -3.50 6.99
N ILE A 114 -8.81 -2.52 6.17
CA ILE A 114 -8.89 -2.64 4.72
C ILE A 114 -7.93 -1.63 4.09
N ILE A 115 -6.81 -2.12 3.58
CA ILE A 115 -5.83 -1.29 2.87
C ILE A 115 -6.07 -1.45 1.38
N ARG A 116 -6.61 -0.40 0.75
CA ARG A 116 -6.92 -0.41 -0.69
C ARG A 116 -5.66 -0.06 -1.48
N ILE A 117 -5.21 -0.98 -2.33
CA ILE A 117 -4.10 -0.71 -3.23
C ILE A 117 -4.64 0.13 -4.38
N SER A 118 -4.25 1.40 -4.41
CA SER A 118 -4.59 2.34 -5.49
C SER A 118 -3.48 2.37 -6.53
N SER A 119 -3.81 2.67 -7.80
CA SER A 119 -2.82 2.88 -8.85
C SER A 119 -1.82 3.99 -8.49
N SER A 120 -2.26 4.99 -7.72
CA SER A 120 -1.40 6.03 -7.15
C SER A 120 -0.27 5.47 -6.27
N PHE A 121 -0.47 4.34 -5.59
CA PHE A 121 0.60 3.72 -4.81
C PHE A 121 1.76 3.25 -5.69
N ILE A 122 1.43 2.62 -6.83
CA ILE A 122 2.42 2.16 -7.82
C ILE A 122 3.10 3.36 -8.48
N THR A 123 2.32 4.38 -8.87
CA THR A 123 2.85 5.59 -9.50
C THR A 123 3.79 6.33 -8.55
N SER A 124 3.42 6.56 -7.30
CA SER A 124 4.30 7.19 -6.30
C SER A 124 5.57 6.37 -6.06
N GLY A 125 5.47 5.04 -5.97
CA GLY A 125 6.65 4.17 -5.87
C GLY A 125 7.61 4.31 -7.05
N LEU A 126 7.09 4.39 -8.28
CA LEU A 126 7.90 4.61 -9.48
C LEU A 126 8.53 6.00 -9.52
N ILE A 127 7.80 7.05 -9.09
CA ILE A 127 8.35 8.41 -9.04
C ILE A 127 9.48 8.50 -8.01
N ILE A 128 9.33 7.86 -6.84
CA ILE A 128 10.40 7.79 -5.83
C ILE A 128 11.65 7.14 -6.43
N LEU A 129 11.53 6.01 -7.13
CA LEU A 129 12.68 5.39 -7.80
C LEU A 129 13.30 6.31 -8.87
N GLY A 130 12.46 6.93 -9.70
CA GLY A 130 12.90 7.89 -10.72
C GLY A 130 13.63 9.09 -10.13
N SER A 131 13.17 9.61 -8.99
CA SER A 131 13.78 10.74 -8.29
C SER A 131 15.18 10.43 -7.75
N ILE A 132 15.42 9.20 -7.30
CA ILE A 132 16.74 8.73 -6.86
C ILE A 132 17.70 8.72 -8.06
N ILE A 133 17.28 8.15 -9.18
CA ILE A 133 18.08 8.10 -10.41
C ILE A 133 18.41 9.52 -10.89
N LEU A 134 17.42 10.41 -10.89
CA LEU A 134 17.60 11.80 -11.27
C LEU A 134 18.59 12.54 -10.36
N GLY A 135 18.49 12.32 -9.04
CA GLY A 135 19.41 12.87 -8.06
C GLY A 135 20.85 12.40 -8.26
N ILE A 136 21.04 11.11 -8.56
CA ILE A 136 22.36 10.53 -8.87
C ILE A 136 22.94 11.15 -10.14
N ILE A 137 22.15 11.26 -11.21
CA ILE A 137 22.59 11.90 -12.47
C ILE A 137 22.97 13.36 -12.23
N GLY A 138 22.16 14.11 -11.47
CA GLY A 138 22.45 15.48 -11.08
C GLY A 138 23.77 15.62 -10.32
N LEU A 139 24.02 14.72 -9.36
CA LEU A 139 25.28 14.65 -8.61
C LEU A 139 26.48 14.38 -9.53
N ILE A 140 26.38 13.41 -10.44
CA ILE A 140 27.46 13.07 -11.37
C ILE A 140 27.82 14.26 -12.26
N ILE A 141 26.81 14.91 -12.84
CA ILE A 141 27.00 16.09 -13.70
C ILE A 141 27.66 17.23 -12.91
N LEU A 142 27.24 17.44 -11.66
CA LEU A 142 27.81 18.44 -10.77
C LEU A 142 29.29 18.17 -10.48
N VAL A 143 29.64 16.93 -10.12
CA VAL A 143 31.03 16.52 -9.85
C VAL A 143 31.90 16.71 -11.10
N ILE A 144 31.44 16.28 -12.28
CA ILE A 144 32.16 16.49 -13.55
C ILE A 144 32.35 17.99 -13.82
N GLY A 145 31.31 18.79 -13.58
CA GLY A 145 31.34 20.25 -13.74
C GLY A 145 32.36 20.92 -12.81
N ILE A 146 32.54 20.41 -11.60
CA ILE A 146 33.54 20.89 -10.62
C ILE A 146 34.95 20.44 -11.01
N ILE A 147 35.15 19.17 -11.37
CA ILE A 147 36.49 18.63 -11.71
C ILE A 147 37.04 19.30 -12.98
N LYS A 148 36.17 19.54 -13.97
CA LYS A 148 36.58 20.16 -15.23
C LYS A 148 36.70 21.69 -15.15
N ARG A 149 36.30 22.30 -14.01
CA ARG A 149 36.32 23.75 -13.79
C ARG A 149 37.73 24.30 -13.80
#